data_AF-A0A221NIX5-F1
#
_entry.id   AF-A0A221NIX5-F1
#
_cell.length_a   1.000
_cell.length_b   1.000
_cell.length_c   1.000
_cell.angle_alpha   90.00
_cell.angle_beta   90.00
_cell.angle_gamma   90.00
#
_symmetry.space_group_name_H-M   'P 1'
#
loop_
_entity.id
_entity.type
_entity.pdbx_description
1 polymer ?
#
loop_
_entity_poly.entity_id
_entity_poly.type
_entity_poly.pdbx_seq_one_letter_code
_entity_poly.pdbx_strand_id
1 'polypeptide(L)'
;MNDSVNSELGRHRETVDLAIRSSELEWTDWPALAADAPFSEDTRLSCLLLLLSSPVGMSIDTTVDRLRRRTLPWDASTATLALRIVARLEKFDGQRAGVALRAAEQICLKGAATQQLLQSVKDLRSVLELIPGPVAGLGRMDYWQMPETLALIERVLAAATPPDILDLSIIRDGDGWGVPAREAALRFPSGEIAPLVRLLTSLGPAKPGKSWRKKVAEELTHTSPSLLLTEWLKLASDTDIVAPDEHAVLGFAGAMLFAHGNDDLVRASVFAAQELSNDQLGSGVLGVLARRGAASSGVPGMTGALALSVASAALESLAGRLTENDRAELNELFEDLTRRDMVRRIAKYLGLSQERVEQRDKLLRRSKAGAVRAKADPAQRRARAAMDAIIRSQFAPILKARGFKPTGRTFRRVSSDRVDVVAIGSFGMNQFAWSYGTRFVTTWPPREPADINEAGLDIRLVEESGISPTDVRLAADKLDGTILPFLDSLGSYELVRAYVEHNTGAPAESRCIAGRGTPIAFLGLWALSVGDRATAMKVLRTAIDFREALTLSNSFYANELEHWKVSFEAATALPEDSNW
;
A
#
# COMPACT_ATOMS: atom_id res chain seq x y z
N MET A 1 8.64 -20.78 -22.25
CA MET A 1 9.02 -20.25 -20.91
C MET A 1 8.36 -21.04 -19.77
N ASN A 2 7.08 -21.44 -19.88
CA ASN A 2 6.39 -22.21 -18.82
C ASN A 2 7.02 -23.57 -18.51
N ASP A 3 7.43 -24.32 -19.53
CA ASP A 3 8.02 -25.65 -19.35
C ASP A 3 9.40 -25.62 -18.66
N SER A 4 10.17 -24.54 -18.82
CA SER A 4 11.50 -24.38 -18.20
C SER A 4 11.41 -24.17 -16.68
N VAL A 5 10.48 -23.33 -16.20
CA VAL A 5 10.30 -23.13 -14.75
C VAL A 5 9.71 -24.36 -14.09
N ASN A 6 8.77 -25.05 -14.73
CA ASN A 6 8.21 -26.29 -14.18
C ASN A 6 9.28 -27.40 -14.12
N SER A 7 10.15 -27.50 -15.13
CA SER A 7 11.29 -28.42 -15.13
C SER A 7 12.31 -28.08 -14.02
N GLU A 8 12.63 -26.80 -13.83
CA GLU A 8 13.56 -26.36 -12.78
C GLU A 8 12.98 -26.56 -11.37
N LEU A 9 11.69 -26.24 -11.16
CA LEU A 9 10.98 -26.55 -9.91
C LEU A 9 10.91 -28.05 -9.63
N GLY A 10 10.83 -28.89 -10.68
CA GLY A 10 10.90 -30.35 -10.54
C GLY A 10 12.19 -30.82 -9.87
N ARG A 11 13.34 -30.25 -10.23
CA ARG A 11 14.64 -30.58 -9.59
C ARG A 11 14.69 -30.14 -8.12
N HIS A 12 14.15 -28.96 -7.81
CA HIS A 12 14.04 -28.50 -6.42
C HIS A 12 13.07 -29.36 -5.61
N ARG A 13 12.00 -29.86 -6.22
CA ARG A 13 11.07 -30.81 -5.59
C ARG A 13 11.77 -32.12 -5.26
N GLU A 14 12.53 -32.70 -6.19
CA GLU A 14 13.32 -33.92 -5.92
C GLU A 14 14.31 -33.74 -4.76
N THR A 15 14.95 -32.56 -4.69
CA THR A 15 15.86 -32.21 -3.58
C THR A 15 15.13 -32.19 -2.23
N VAL A 16 13.93 -31.62 -2.19
CA VAL A 16 13.08 -31.57 -0.99
C VAL A 16 12.50 -32.94 -0.66
N ASP A 17 12.09 -33.74 -1.64
CA ASP A 17 11.62 -35.12 -1.48
C ASP A 17 12.67 -35.98 -0.79
N LEU A 18 13.93 -35.90 -1.25
CA LEU A 18 15.03 -36.65 -0.66
C LEU A 18 15.28 -36.22 0.79
N ALA A 19 15.26 -34.91 1.06
CA ALA A 19 15.47 -34.38 2.39
C ALA A 19 14.36 -34.78 3.38
N ILE A 20 13.10 -34.69 2.95
CA ILE A 20 11.93 -35.13 3.72
C ILE A 20 12.05 -36.61 4.08
N ARG A 21 12.32 -37.48 3.10
CA ARG A 21 12.50 -38.93 3.33
C ARG A 21 13.66 -39.23 4.26
N SER A 22 14.79 -38.55 4.09
CA SER A 22 15.99 -38.75 4.94
C SER A 22 15.80 -38.28 6.39
N SER A 23 14.84 -37.39 6.63
CA SER A 23 14.53 -36.85 7.95
C SER A 23 13.30 -37.51 8.60
N GLU A 24 12.76 -38.58 7.99
CA GLU A 24 11.54 -39.27 8.44
C GLU A 24 10.34 -38.32 8.63
N LEU A 25 10.25 -37.28 7.79
CA LEU A 25 9.17 -36.31 7.79
C LEU A 25 8.11 -36.65 6.75
N GLU A 26 6.90 -36.13 6.92
CA GLU A 26 5.79 -36.29 5.97
C GLU A 26 5.67 -35.07 5.03
N TRP A 27 5.26 -35.34 3.78
CA TRP A 27 5.03 -34.30 2.76
C TRP A 27 3.82 -33.39 3.07
N THR A 28 3.00 -33.72 4.06
CA THR A 28 1.92 -32.82 4.50
C THR A 28 2.45 -31.72 5.42
N ASP A 29 3.53 -31.98 6.15
CA ASP A 29 4.02 -31.11 7.22
C ASP A 29 5.21 -30.25 6.81
N TRP A 30 5.87 -30.59 5.69
CA TRP A 30 7.09 -29.91 5.25
C TRP A 30 7.00 -28.38 5.13
N PRO A 31 5.87 -27.74 4.71
CA PRO A 31 5.84 -26.28 4.61
C PRO A 31 6.03 -25.62 5.97
N ALA A 32 5.48 -26.21 7.04
CA ALA A 32 5.61 -25.69 8.40
C ALA A 32 7.01 -25.97 8.99
N LEU A 33 7.63 -27.08 8.57
CA LEU A 33 8.92 -27.55 9.08
C LEU A 33 10.13 -27.09 8.26
N ALA A 34 9.94 -26.55 7.04
CA ALA A 34 11.03 -26.15 6.14
C ALA A 34 12.04 -25.16 6.77
N ALA A 35 11.57 -24.33 7.71
CA ALA A 35 12.41 -23.36 8.41
C ALA A 35 13.17 -23.96 9.61
N ASP A 36 12.73 -25.08 10.19
CA ASP A 36 13.20 -25.56 11.50
C ASP A 36 13.79 -26.98 11.45
N ALA A 37 13.38 -27.79 10.48
CA ALA A 37 13.93 -29.12 10.23
C ALA A 37 15.45 -29.08 10.04
N PRO A 38 16.17 -30.19 10.27
CA PRO A 38 17.63 -30.30 10.14
C PRO A 38 18.10 -30.31 8.66
N PHE A 39 17.49 -29.47 7.83
CA PHE A 39 17.83 -29.31 6.42
C PHE A 39 19.07 -28.44 6.22
N SER A 40 19.86 -28.78 5.19
CA SER A 40 20.96 -27.96 4.69
C SER A 40 20.47 -26.62 4.15
N GLU A 41 21.38 -25.65 3.97
CA GLU A 41 21.02 -24.34 3.41
C GLU A 41 20.52 -24.44 1.95
N ASP A 42 21.08 -25.35 1.15
CA ASP A 42 20.65 -25.62 -0.23
C ASP A 42 19.24 -26.23 -0.29
N THR A 43 18.96 -27.17 0.62
CA THR A 43 17.62 -27.74 0.78
C THR A 43 16.62 -26.66 1.20
N ARG A 44 17.00 -25.77 2.12
CA ARG A 44 16.15 -24.65 2.57
C ARG A 44 15.88 -23.64 1.46
N LEU A 45 16.86 -23.37 0.60
CA LEU A 45 16.65 -22.55 -0.60
C LEU A 45 15.67 -23.22 -1.57
N SER A 46 15.83 -24.53 -1.79
CA SER A 46 14.89 -25.31 -2.61
C SER A 46 13.47 -25.30 -2.03
N CYS A 47 13.33 -25.46 -0.71
CA CYS A 47 12.05 -25.30 -0.01
C CYS A 47 11.47 -23.89 -0.23
N LEU A 48 12.27 -22.84 -0.10
CA LEU A 48 11.82 -21.47 -0.32
C LEU A 48 11.30 -21.26 -1.75
N LEU A 49 12.01 -21.75 -2.77
CA LEU A 49 11.58 -21.64 -4.17
C LEU A 49 10.24 -22.35 -4.42
N LEU A 50 10.03 -23.53 -3.83
CA LEU A 50 8.75 -24.24 -3.89
C LEU A 50 7.64 -23.46 -3.15
N LEU A 51 7.92 -22.92 -1.97
CA LEU A 51 6.95 -22.12 -1.21
C LEU A 51 6.55 -20.84 -1.95
N LEU A 52 7.49 -20.17 -2.62
CA LEU A 52 7.19 -19.00 -3.46
C LEU A 52 6.23 -19.32 -4.60
N SER A 53 6.25 -20.56 -5.12
CA SER A 53 5.36 -21.04 -6.19
C SER A 53 4.01 -21.58 -5.68
N SER A 54 3.85 -21.78 -4.37
CA SER A 54 2.68 -22.43 -3.78
C SER A 54 1.54 -21.43 -3.56
N PRO A 55 0.25 -21.83 -3.63
CA PRO A 55 -0.87 -20.93 -3.32
C PRO A 55 -0.76 -20.37 -1.88
N VAL A 56 -1.24 -19.13 -1.69
CA VAL A 56 -1.09 -18.35 -0.44
C VAL A 56 -1.83 -18.98 0.74
N GLY A 57 -1.19 -19.02 1.91
CA GLY A 57 -1.80 -19.44 3.18
C GLY A 57 -0.98 -18.97 4.40
N MET A 58 -1.64 -18.61 5.51
CA MET A 58 -0.98 -17.98 6.68
C MET A 58 0.23 -18.78 7.25
N SER A 59 0.19 -20.12 7.17
CA SER A 59 1.29 -20.99 7.61
C SER A 59 2.50 -20.93 6.67
N ILE A 60 2.27 -20.71 5.37
CA ILE A 60 3.30 -20.56 4.35
C ILE A 60 3.99 -19.21 4.52
N ASP A 61 3.24 -18.12 4.70
CA ASP A 61 3.81 -16.76 4.81
C ASP A 61 4.73 -16.63 6.03
N THR A 62 4.33 -17.22 7.15
CA THR A 62 5.15 -17.27 8.37
C THR A 62 6.45 -18.05 8.14
N THR A 63 6.41 -19.12 7.34
CA THR A 63 7.59 -19.94 7.05
C THR A 63 8.52 -19.27 6.04
N VAL A 64 7.97 -18.65 4.98
CA VAL A 64 8.72 -17.78 4.07
C VAL A 64 9.44 -16.68 4.85
N ASP A 65 8.76 -16.08 5.83
CA ASP A 65 9.34 -15.06 6.71
C ASP A 65 10.48 -15.54 7.59
N ARG A 66 10.42 -16.79 8.05
CA ARG A 66 11.51 -17.41 8.81
C ARG A 66 12.69 -17.77 7.91
N LEU A 67 12.42 -18.31 6.71
CA LEU A 67 13.45 -18.68 5.73
C LEU A 67 14.20 -17.45 5.20
N ARG A 68 13.49 -16.36 4.85
CA ARG A 68 14.13 -15.13 4.32
C ARG A 68 15.07 -14.44 5.31
N ARG A 69 14.95 -14.73 6.62
CA ARG A 69 15.83 -14.18 7.67
C ARG A 69 17.13 -14.97 7.82
N ARG A 70 17.23 -16.13 7.20
CA ARG A 70 18.46 -16.95 7.20
C ARG A 70 19.36 -16.53 6.04
N THR A 71 20.65 -16.81 6.19
CA THR A 71 21.60 -16.75 5.08
C THR A 71 21.33 -17.95 4.19
N LEU A 72 20.90 -17.70 2.94
CA LEU A 72 20.65 -18.75 1.95
C LEU A 72 21.65 -18.61 0.80
N PRO A 73 22.07 -19.72 0.17
CA PRO A 73 23.10 -19.75 -0.87
C PRO A 73 22.54 -19.32 -2.22
N TRP A 74 22.03 -18.09 -2.30
CA TRP A 74 21.53 -17.52 -3.56
C TRP A 74 22.66 -17.40 -4.59
N ASP A 75 22.31 -17.70 -5.82
CA ASP A 75 23.10 -17.43 -7.02
C ASP A 75 22.23 -16.76 -8.09
N ALA A 76 22.84 -16.38 -9.22
CA ALA A 76 22.10 -15.73 -10.30
C ALA A 76 20.98 -16.61 -10.89
N SER A 77 21.15 -17.94 -10.89
CA SER A 77 20.19 -18.89 -11.45
C SER A 77 18.94 -19.00 -10.57
N THR A 78 19.14 -19.24 -9.26
CA THR A 78 18.08 -19.36 -8.25
C THR A 78 17.34 -18.04 -8.04
N ALA A 79 18.03 -16.89 -8.08
CA ALA A 79 17.37 -15.58 -8.06
C ALA A 79 16.53 -15.32 -9.33
N THR A 80 17.04 -15.72 -10.50
CA THR A 80 16.31 -15.65 -11.77
C THR A 80 15.04 -16.51 -11.71
N LEU A 81 15.15 -17.74 -11.21
CA LEU A 81 14.02 -18.64 -11.04
C LEU A 81 12.99 -18.06 -10.07
N ALA A 82 13.42 -17.52 -8.93
CA ALA A 82 12.53 -16.88 -7.95
C ALA A 82 11.74 -15.71 -8.57
N LEU A 83 12.40 -14.84 -9.34
CA LEU A 83 11.74 -13.72 -10.04
C LEU A 83 10.71 -14.21 -11.07
N ARG A 84 11.04 -15.26 -11.83
CA ARG A 84 10.11 -15.87 -12.80
C ARG A 84 8.92 -16.53 -12.13
N ILE A 85 9.10 -17.12 -10.95
CA ILE A 85 8.01 -17.69 -10.15
C ILE A 85 7.05 -16.57 -9.73
N VAL A 86 7.56 -15.51 -9.10
CA VAL A 86 6.70 -14.43 -8.58
C VAL A 86 6.03 -13.62 -9.68
N ALA A 87 6.67 -13.45 -10.84
CA ALA A 87 6.09 -12.78 -12.00
C ALA A 87 4.91 -13.55 -12.63
N ARG A 88 4.75 -14.85 -12.30
CA ARG A 88 3.67 -15.71 -12.82
C ARG A 88 2.53 -15.92 -11.85
N LEU A 89 2.65 -15.40 -10.62
CA LEU A 89 1.57 -15.52 -9.66
C LEU A 89 0.34 -14.80 -10.22
N GLU A 90 -0.81 -15.49 -10.21
CA GLU A 90 -2.11 -14.90 -10.58
C GLU A 90 -2.48 -13.70 -9.69
N LYS A 91 -1.80 -13.57 -8.54
CA LYS A 91 -1.95 -12.45 -7.61
C LYS A 91 -0.61 -11.85 -7.25
N PHE A 92 -0.53 -10.53 -7.34
CA PHE A 92 0.58 -9.79 -6.77
C PHE A 92 0.66 -10.03 -5.26
N ASP A 93 1.85 -10.42 -4.82
CA ASP A 93 2.22 -10.61 -3.42
C ASP A 93 3.57 -9.90 -3.24
N GLY A 94 3.55 -8.72 -2.63
CA GLY A 94 4.74 -7.89 -2.45
C GLY A 94 5.74 -8.50 -1.47
N GLN A 95 5.31 -9.36 -0.54
CA GLN A 95 6.21 -10.08 0.36
C GLN A 95 7.07 -11.08 -0.41
N ARG A 96 6.47 -11.87 -1.30
CA ARG A 96 7.18 -12.83 -2.16
C ARG A 96 8.05 -12.15 -3.19
N ALA A 97 7.51 -11.13 -3.87
CA ALA A 97 8.30 -10.31 -4.78
C ALA A 97 9.51 -9.70 -4.06
N GLY A 98 9.32 -9.19 -2.84
CA GLY A 98 10.38 -8.67 -2.00
C GLY A 98 11.48 -9.68 -1.65
N VAL A 99 11.14 -10.96 -1.43
CA VAL A 99 12.14 -12.03 -1.21
C VAL A 99 12.99 -12.25 -2.47
N ALA A 100 12.34 -12.43 -3.62
CA ALA A 100 13.04 -12.66 -4.89
C ALA A 100 13.93 -11.45 -5.29
N LEU A 101 13.42 -10.23 -5.12
CA LEU A 101 14.14 -9.01 -5.44
C LEU A 101 15.32 -8.76 -4.49
N ARG A 102 15.21 -9.04 -3.18
CA ARG A 102 16.36 -8.95 -2.26
C ARG A 102 17.45 -9.94 -2.59
N ALA A 103 17.09 -11.16 -3.03
CA ALA A 103 18.07 -12.12 -3.52
C ALA A 103 18.79 -11.57 -4.76
N ALA A 104 18.04 -11.06 -5.75
CA ALA A 104 18.60 -10.44 -6.94
C ALA A 104 19.52 -9.26 -6.63
N GLU A 105 19.12 -8.37 -5.71
CA GLU A 105 19.92 -7.24 -5.23
C GLU A 105 21.26 -7.71 -4.66
N GLN A 106 21.27 -8.72 -3.80
CA GLN A 106 22.51 -9.27 -3.21
C GLN A 106 23.45 -9.84 -4.27
N ILE A 107 22.92 -10.48 -5.32
CA ILE A 107 23.72 -11.00 -6.44
C ILE A 107 24.31 -9.85 -7.27
N CYS A 108 23.50 -8.82 -7.54
CA CYS A 108 23.95 -7.65 -8.30
C CYS A 108 25.05 -6.88 -7.55
N LEU A 109 24.88 -6.66 -6.25
CA LEU A 109 25.88 -6.00 -5.40
C LEU A 109 27.21 -6.77 -5.31
N LYS A 110 27.21 -8.09 -5.50
CA LYS A 110 28.43 -8.92 -5.58
C LYS A 110 29.09 -8.88 -6.96
N GLY A 111 28.53 -8.16 -7.93
CA GLY A 111 29.02 -8.13 -9.31
C GLY A 111 28.72 -9.40 -10.11
N ALA A 112 27.81 -10.25 -9.61
CA ALA A 112 27.45 -11.53 -10.24
C ALA A 112 26.14 -11.45 -11.04
N ALA A 113 25.74 -10.24 -11.47
CA ALA A 113 24.55 -10.04 -12.29
C ALA A 113 24.72 -10.66 -13.68
N THR A 114 23.77 -11.51 -14.08
CA THR A 114 23.70 -12.07 -15.43
C THR A 114 22.65 -11.33 -16.26
N GLN A 115 22.77 -11.38 -17.59
CA GLN A 115 21.75 -10.80 -18.48
C GLN A 115 20.35 -11.38 -18.23
N GLN A 116 20.27 -12.68 -17.91
CA GLN A 116 19.00 -13.35 -17.62
C GLN A 116 18.36 -12.88 -16.31
N LEU A 117 19.18 -12.61 -15.28
CA LEU A 117 18.71 -12.06 -14.02
C LEU A 117 18.10 -10.67 -14.24
N LEU A 118 18.84 -9.78 -14.92
CA LEU A 118 18.37 -8.42 -15.20
C LEU A 118 17.13 -8.40 -16.09
N GLN A 119 17.05 -9.30 -17.07
CA GLN A 119 15.84 -9.44 -17.87
C GLN A 119 14.65 -9.87 -17.01
N SER A 120 14.83 -10.80 -16.07
CA SER A 120 13.75 -11.26 -15.20
C SER A 120 13.28 -10.18 -14.21
N VAL A 121 14.17 -9.27 -13.78
CA VAL A 121 13.80 -8.07 -13.01
C VAL A 121 12.94 -7.13 -13.85
N LYS A 122 13.32 -6.89 -15.11
CA LYS A 122 12.55 -6.06 -16.05
C LYS A 122 11.21 -6.68 -16.40
N ASP A 123 11.16 -7.99 -16.62
CA ASP A 123 9.93 -8.72 -16.90
C ASP A 123 8.96 -8.60 -15.71
N LEU A 124 9.44 -8.75 -14.47
CA LEU A 124 8.63 -8.52 -13.28
C LEU A 124 8.10 -7.08 -13.23
N ARG A 125 8.94 -6.09 -13.53
CA ARG A 125 8.50 -4.68 -13.62
C ARG A 125 7.37 -4.51 -14.63
N SER A 126 7.54 -5.01 -15.85
CA SER A 126 6.51 -4.92 -16.89
C SER A 126 5.24 -5.64 -16.50
N VAL A 127 5.33 -6.79 -15.83
CA VAL A 127 4.14 -7.48 -15.27
C VAL A 127 3.43 -6.57 -14.28
N LEU A 128 4.15 -5.96 -13.33
CA LEU A 128 3.56 -5.07 -12.33
C LEU A 128 2.94 -3.81 -12.94
N GLU A 129 3.55 -3.24 -13.98
CA GLU A 129 3.03 -2.07 -14.71
C GLU A 129 1.76 -2.40 -15.54
N LEU A 130 1.61 -3.67 -15.95
CA LEU A 130 0.42 -4.17 -16.65
C LEU A 130 -0.72 -4.53 -15.70
N ILE A 131 -0.45 -4.68 -14.40
CA ILE A 131 -1.52 -4.81 -13.41
C ILE A 131 -2.25 -3.47 -13.41
N PRO A 132 -3.53 -3.42 -13.83
CA PRO A 132 -4.27 -2.17 -13.84
C PRO A 132 -4.17 -1.55 -12.45
N GLY A 133 -3.88 -0.25 -12.40
CA GLY A 133 -4.14 0.56 -11.22
C GLY A 133 -5.61 0.38 -10.76
N PRO A 134 -6.06 1.00 -9.67
CA PRO A 134 -7.32 0.67 -8.98
C PRO A 134 -8.64 0.82 -9.80
N VAL A 135 -8.56 1.01 -11.12
CA VAL A 135 -9.67 0.93 -12.08
C VAL A 135 -9.89 -0.51 -12.55
N ALA A 136 -10.65 -1.27 -11.77
CA ALA A 136 -11.64 -2.27 -12.20
C ALA A 136 -11.97 -3.12 -10.97
N GLY A 137 -13.06 -2.75 -10.30
CA GLY A 137 -13.36 -3.13 -8.92
C GLY A 137 -13.10 -4.59 -8.60
N LEU A 138 -12.12 -4.86 -7.74
CA LEU A 138 -11.92 -6.10 -7.02
C LEU A 138 -10.73 -5.93 -6.06
N GLY A 139 -11.02 -5.76 -4.77
CA GLY A 139 -9.97 -5.54 -3.76
C GLY A 139 -8.92 -6.65 -3.72
N ARG A 140 -7.66 -6.26 -3.60
CA ARG A 140 -6.59 -7.12 -3.06
C ARG A 140 -5.75 -6.31 -2.07
N MET A 141 -5.46 -6.94 -0.94
CA MET A 141 -4.86 -6.33 0.25
C MET A 141 -3.39 -5.89 0.09
N ASP A 142 -2.78 -6.06 -1.09
CA ASP A 142 -1.32 -5.88 -1.26
C ASP A 142 -0.93 -4.80 -2.29
N TYR A 143 -1.88 -4.14 -2.98
CA TYR A 143 -1.56 -3.07 -3.94
C TYR A 143 -0.80 -1.89 -3.31
N TRP A 144 -0.98 -1.64 -2.02
CA TRP A 144 -0.22 -0.62 -1.30
C TRP A 144 1.29 -0.93 -1.24
N GLN A 145 1.70 -2.19 -1.44
CA GLN A 145 3.11 -2.60 -1.51
C GLN A 145 3.71 -2.42 -2.91
N MET A 146 2.91 -2.11 -3.93
CA MET A 146 3.39 -1.97 -5.30
C MET A 146 4.42 -0.83 -5.45
N PRO A 147 4.20 0.39 -4.91
CA PRO A 147 5.21 1.45 -4.96
C PRO A 147 6.55 1.06 -4.30
N GLU A 148 6.49 0.34 -3.17
CA GLU A 148 7.67 -0.18 -2.46
C GLU A 148 8.39 -1.28 -3.27
N THR A 149 7.62 -2.14 -3.94
CA THR A 149 8.16 -3.22 -4.79
C THR A 149 8.82 -2.64 -6.03
N LEU A 150 8.21 -1.65 -6.66
CA LEU A 150 8.84 -0.90 -7.74
C LEU A 150 10.12 -0.21 -7.25
N ALA A 151 10.15 0.33 -6.02
CA ALA A 151 11.36 0.94 -5.44
C ALA A 151 12.49 -0.07 -5.33
N LEU A 152 12.15 -1.28 -4.91
CA LEU A 152 13.11 -2.36 -4.79
C LEU A 152 13.60 -2.84 -6.16
N ILE A 153 12.75 -2.88 -7.19
CA ILE A 153 13.15 -3.17 -8.59
C ILE A 153 14.19 -2.17 -9.07
N GLU A 154 13.94 -0.87 -8.92
CA GLU A 154 14.91 0.16 -9.33
C GLU A 154 16.22 0.02 -8.58
N ARG A 155 16.17 -0.33 -7.29
CA ARG A 155 17.38 -0.62 -6.50
C ARG A 155 18.16 -1.82 -7.01
N VAL A 156 17.49 -2.89 -7.42
CA VAL A 156 18.17 -4.07 -8.01
C VAL A 156 18.85 -3.68 -9.32
N LEU A 157 18.18 -2.88 -10.17
CA LEU A 157 18.75 -2.40 -11.42
C LEU A 157 19.96 -1.49 -11.17
N ALA A 158 19.85 -0.54 -10.24
CA ALA A 158 20.95 0.34 -9.84
C ALA A 158 22.12 -0.43 -9.22
N ALA A 159 21.84 -1.50 -8.46
CA ALA A 159 22.87 -2.38 -7.92
C ALA A 159 23.67 -3.10 -9.01
N ALA A 160 23.07 -3.34 -10.18
CA ALA A 160 23.71 -3.96 -11.33
C ALA A 160 24.50 -2.97 -12.22
N THR A 161 24.31 -1.67 -12.00
CA THR A 161 25.03 -0.63 -12.76
C THR A 161 26.55 -0.74 -12.53
N PRO A 162 27.37 -0.62 -13.60
CA PRO A 162 28.82 -0.60 -13.48
C PRO A 162 29.32 0.43 -12.45
N PRO A 163 30.38 0.15 -11.66
CA PRO A 163 30.83 1.01 -10.57
C PRO A 163 31.30 2.41 -10.97
N ASP A 164 31.72 2.55 -12.22
CA ASP A 164 32.18 3.78 -12.84
C ASP A 164 31.02 4.70 -13.31
N ILE A 165 29.79 4.19 -13.31
CA ILE A 165 28.61 4.93 -13.75
C ILE A 165 27.83 5.44 -12.53
N LEU A 166 27.61 6.76 -12.49
CA LEU A 166 26.70 7.37 -11.53
C LEU A 166 25.26 7.07 -11.93
N ASP A 167 24.57 6.26 -11.12
CA ASP A 167 23.16 5.94 -11.32
C ASP A 167 22.26 6.81 -10.44
N LEU A 168 21.56 7.77 -11.05
CA LEU A 168 20.59 8.63 -10.37
C LEU A 168 19.14 8.20 -10.62
N SER A 169 18.88 7.10 -11.35
CA SER A 169 17.50 6.61 -11.57
C SER A 169 16.85 6.15 -10.25
N ILE A 170 17.66 5.84 -9.26
CA ILE A 170 17.23 5.48 -7.91
C ILE A 170 16.54 6.63 -7.17
N ILE A 171 16.86 7.87 -7.54
CA ILE A 171 16.22 9.06 -6.98
C ILE A 171 14.93 9.29 -7.75
N ARG A 172 13.81 9.18 -7.05
CA ARG A 172 12.47 9.17 -7.65
C ARG A 172 11.82 10.53 -7.64
N ASP A 173 10.93 10.71 -8.60
CA ASP A 173 9.97 11.81 -8.59
C ASP A 173 8.82 11.52 -7.62
N GLY A 174 8.05 12.55 -7.30
CA GLY A 174 6.86 12.43 -6.43
C GLY A 174 7.03 13.03 -5.04
N ASP A 175 8.16 13.68 -4.76
CA ASP A 175 8.36 14.52 -3.58
C ASP A 175 9.14 15.80 -3.92
N GLY A 176 9.29 16.69 -2.94
CA GLY A 176 10.08 17.91 -3.07
C GLY A 176 11.61 17.71 -2.96
N TRP A 177 12.08 16.48 -2.77
CA TRP A 177 13.49 16.15 -2.56
C TRP A 177 14.18 15.65 -3.82
N GLY A 178 13.51 14.78 -4.60
CA GLY A 178 14.12 13.97 -5.63
C GLY A 178 14.77 14.77 -6.77
N VAL A 179 14.02 15.70 -7.38
CA VAL A 179 14.55 16.56 -8.46
C VAL A 179 15.73 17.40 -7.94
N PRO A 180 15.61 18.18 -6.83
CA PRO A 180 16.74 18.91 -6.28
C PRO A 180 17.95 18.04 -5.93
N ALA A 181 17.74 16.83 -5.40
CA ALA A 181 18.83 15.93 -5.04
C ALA A 181 19.62 15.45 -6.27
N ARG A 182 18.93 15.15 -7.38
CA ARG A 182 19.59 14.83 -8.66
C ARG A 182 20.36 16.02 -9.20
N GLU A 183 19.76 17.21 -9.17
CA GLU A 183 20.43 18.44 -9.61
C GLU A 183 21.69 18.75 -8.78
N ALA A 184 21.64 18.53 -7.46
CA ALA A 184 22.81 18.67 -6.59
C ALA A 184 23.92 17.67 -6.96
N ALA A 185 23.57 16.40 -7.20
CA ALA A 185 24.53 15.38 -7.60
C ALA A 185 25.23 15.72 -8.93
N LEU A 186 24.48 16.25 -9.91
CA LEU A 186 25.01 16.62 -11.23
C LEU A 186 26.03 17.77 -11.22
N ARG A 187 26.19 18.49 -10.09
CA ARG A 187 27.20 19.55 -9.94
C ARG A 187 28.60 19.02 -9.64
N PHE A 188 28.72 17.74 -9.29
CA PHE A 188 29.99 17.11 -8.95
C PHE A 188 30.44 16.12 -10.03
N PRO A 189 31.76 15.85 -10.17
CA PRO A 189 32.25 14.83 -11.09
C PRO A 189 31.67 13.46 -10.75
N SER A 190 31.04 12.80 -11.75
CA SER A 190 30.34 11.52 -11.54
C SER A 190 31.24 10.45 -10.91
N GLY A 191 32.49 10.35 -11.36
CA GLY A 191 33.46 9.38 -10.82
C GLY A 191 33.85 9.61 -9.37
N GLU A 192 33.69 10.83 -8.84
CA GLU A 192 33.98 11.12 -7.43
C GLU A 192 32.81 10.76 -6.51
N ILE A 193 31.57 10.97 -6.95
CA ILE A 193 30.38 10.77 -6.11
C ILE A 193 29.68 9.42 -6.31
N ALA A 194 29.89 8.74 -7.44
CA ALA A 194 29.26 7.44 -7.72
C ALA A 194 29.51 6.37 -6.64
N PRO A 195 30.72 6.22 -6.06
CA PRO A 195 30.96 5.26 -5.00
C PRO A 195 30.09 5.51 -3.76
N LEU A 196 29.98 6.76 -3.31
CA LEU A 196 29.14 7.13 -2.18
C LEU A 196 27.65 6.87 -2.49
N VAL A 197 27.15 7.34 -3.63
CA VAL A 197 25.73 7.16 -4.02
C VAL A 197 25.37 5.67 -4.08
N ARG A 198 26.28 4.82 -4.57
CA ARG A 198 26.09 3.37 -4.59
C ARG A 198 26.06 2.77 -3.18
N LEU A 199 26.96 3.20 -2.27
CA LEU A 199 26.95 2.74 -0.88
C LEU A 199 25.64 3.12 -0.17
N LEU A 200 25.17 4.35 -0.35
CA LEU A 200 23.91 4.82 0.25
C LEU A 200 22.72 4.03 -0.30
N THR A 201 22.67 3.82 -1.62
CA THR A 201 21.63 3.02 -2.30
C THR A 201 21.61 1.58 -1.80
N SER A 202 22.77 0.94 -1.69
CA SER A 202 22.91 -0.47 -1.28
C SER A 202 22.48 -0.75 0.17
N LEU A 203 22.33 0.28 1.00
CA LEU A 203 21.87 0.09 2.38
C LEU A 203 20.37 -0.30 2.42
N GLY A 204 19.58 0.18 1.46
CA GLY A 204 18.13 -0.08 1.41
C GLY A 204 17.42 0.24 2.73
N PRO A 205 16.58 -0.66 3.29
CA PRO A 205 15.96 -0.50 4.61
C PRO A 205 16.80 -1.08 5.77
N ALA A 206 17.98 -1.67 5.48
CA ALA A 206 18.78 -2.37 6.48
C ALA A 206 19.46 -1.41 7.48
N LYS A 207 19.82 -1.91 8.67
CA LYS A 207 20.68 -1.14 9.57
C LYS A 207 22.13 -1.16 9.08
N PRO A 208 22.88 -0.05 9.25
CA PRO A 208 24.27 0.02 8.79
C PRO A 208 25.17 -0.91 9.60
N GLY A 209 25.83 -1.85 8.93
CA GLY A 209 26.86 -2.70 9.52
C GLY A 209 28.21 -2.00 9.63
N LYS A 210 29.15 -2.56 10.41
CA LYS A 210 30.51 -2.01 10.58
C LYS A 210 31.26 -1.85 9.26
N SER A 211 31.16 -2.84 8.37
CA SER A 211 31.80 -2.78 7.05
C SER A 211 31.25 -1.67 6.17
N TRP A 212 29.93 -1.45 6.19
CA TRP A 212 29.31 -0.36 5.43
C TRP A 212 29.78 1.00 5.93
N ARG A 213 29.80 1.21 7.26
CA ARG A 213 30.28 2.47 7.86
C ARG A 213 31.73 2.76 7.50
N LYS A 214 32.59 1.75 7.53
CA LYS A 214 34.00 1.89 7.14
C LYS A 214 34.13 2.40 5.70
N LYS A 215 33.41 1.80 4.76
CA LYS A 215 33.42 2.22 3.35
C LYS A 215 32.89 3.64 3.18
N VAL A 216 31.80 3.97 3.87
CA VAL A 216 31.24 5.34 3.84
C VAL A 216 32.24 6.36 4.39
N ALA A 217 32.90 6.06 5.51
CA ALA A 217 33.92 6.93 6.08
C ALA A 217 35.11 7.13 5.12
N GLU A 218 35.53 6.08 4.41
CA GLU A 218 36.57 6.16 3.36
C GLU A 218 36.15 7.13 2.24
N GLU A 219 34.93 6.99 1.70
CA GLU A 219 34.44 7.89 0.63
C GLU A 219 34.28 9.34 1.10
N LEU A 220 33.86 9.55 2.35
CA LEU A 220 33.64 10.89 2.91
C LEU A 220 34.94 11.63 3.26
N THR A 221 36.11 10.99 3.13
CA THR A 221 37.40 11.70 3.15
C THR A 221 37.57 12.66 1.96
N HIS A 222 36.83 12.42 0.87
CA HIS A 222 36.83 13.27 -0.31
C HIS A 222 35.85 14.45 -0.16
N THR A 223 36.21 15.60 -0.75
CA THR A 223 35.43 16.84 -0.63
C THR A 223 34.08 16.75 -1.36
N SER A 224 34.04 16.23 -2.59
CA SER A 224 32.79 16.18 -3.36
C SER A 224 31.71 15.28 -2.72
N PRO A 225 32.01 14.04 -2.28
CA PRO A 225 31.04 13.20 -1.58
C PRO A 225 30.53 13.81 -0.27
N SER A 226 31.41 14.45 0.52
CA SER A 226 31.02 15.08 1.78
C SER A 226 30.13 16.32 1.57
N LEU A 227 30.44 17.16 0.56
CA LEU A 227 29.58 18.28 0.18
C LEU A 227 28.21 17.82 -0.35
N LEU A 228 28.20 16.81 -1.21
CA LEU A 228 26.95 16.23 -1.73
C LEU A 228 26.07 15.70 -0.60
N LEU A 229 26.65 14.94 0.33
CA LEU A 229 25.92 14.38 1.47
C LEU A 229 25.29 15.48 2.33
N THR A 230 26.06 16.53 2.63
CA THR A 230 25.55 17.68 3.38
C THR A 230 24.44 18.40 2.63
N GLU A 231 24.57 18.60 1.32
CA GLU A 231 23.54 19.26 0.50
C GLU A 231 22.26 18.42 0.44
N TRP A 232 22.36 17.11 0.20
CA TRP A 232 21.22 16.19 0.22
C TRP A 232 20.45 16.21 1.53
N LEU A 233 21.14 16.30 2.68
CA LEU A 233 20.49 16.37 3.98
C LEU A 233 19.80 17.70 4.25
N LYS A 234 20.35 18.81 3.75
CA LYS A 234 19.69 20.13 3.80
C LYS A 234 18.45 20.15 2.91
N LEU A 235 18.55 19.65 1.67
CA LEU A 235 17.39 19.49 0.79
C LEU A 235 16.31 18.62 1.44
N ALA A 236 16.71 17.52 2.11
CA ALA A 236 15.79 16.65 2.82
C ALA A 236 15.12 17.34 4.02
N SER A 237 15.84 18.22 4.74
CA SER A 237 15.26 18.98 5.85
C SER A 237 14.23 20.01 5.40
N ASP A 238 14.34 20.47 4.15
CA ASP A 238 13.50 21.52 3.56
C ASP A 238 12.36 20.95 2.69
N THR A 239 12.35 19.64 2.42
CA THR A 239 11.39 18.96 1.52
C THR A 239 9.94 19.12 1.99
N ASP A 240 9.02 19.61 1.16
CA ASP A 240 7.61 19.77 1.55
C ASP A 240 6.88 18.45 1.84
N ILE A 241 5.78 18.53 2.60
CA ILE A 241 4.91 17.38 2.85
C ILE A 241 4.14 17.08 1.58
N VAL A 242 4.29 15.86 1.07
CA VAL A 242 3.46 15.32 -0.01
C VAL A 242 2.12 14.95 0.58
N ALA A 243 1.05 15.56 0.06
CA ALA A 243 -0.31 15.21 0.44
C ALA A 243 -0.60 13.74 0.13
N PRO A 244 -1.52 13.08 0.87
CA PRO A 244 -1.92 11.72 0.52
C PRO A 244 -2.40 11.69 -0.94
N ASP A 245 -1.94 10.70 -1.69
CA ASP A 245 -2.42 10.45 -3.06
C ASP A 245 -3.95 10.19 -3.06
N GLU A 246 -4.62 10.41 -4.19
CA GLU A 246 -6.05 10.11 -4.37
C GLU A 246 -6.40 8.65 -4.04
N HIS A 247 -5.40 7.75 -4.12
CA HIS A 247 -5.49 6.33 -3.77
C HIS A 247 -5.35 6.01 -2.27
N ALA A 248 -4.92 6.97 -1.44
CA ALA A 248 -4.79 6.86 0.02
C ALA A 248 -6.11 6.58 0.74
N VAL A 249 -7.23 6.96 0.12
CA VAL A 249 -8.58 6.91 0.71
C VAL A 249 -9.07 5.48 0.95
N LEU A 250 -8.41 4.48 0.35
CA LEU A 250 -8.64 3.05 0.64
C LEU A 250 -7.98 2.57 1.95
N GLY A 251 -7.41 3.50 2.74
CA GLY A 251 -7.07 3.27 4.14
C GLY A 251 -5.60 2.95 4.43
N PHE A 252 -4.67 3.17 3.49
CA PHE A 252 -3.32 2.63 3.63
C PHE A 252 -2.12 3.56 3.30
N ALA A 253 -2.32 4.81 2.88
CA ALA A 253 -1.22 5.77 2.76
C ALA A 253 -1.61 7.13 3.36
N GLY A 254 -0.88 7.62 4.34
CA GLY A 254 -1.07 8.99 4.83
C GLY A 254 -0.26 10.00 4.03
N ALA A 255 -0.23 11.25 4.48
CA ALA A 255 0.77 12.19 4.00
C ALA A 255 2.17 11.64 4.27
N MET A 256 3.14 12.02 3.45
CA MET A 256 4.52 11.54 3.51
C MET A 256 5.50 12.67 3.22
N LEU A 257 6.76 12.52 3.64
CA LEU A 257 7.82 13.47 3.29
C LEU A 257 8.57 13.08 2.02
N PHE A 258 8.74 11.78 1.79
CA PHE A 258 9.57 11.27 0.71
C PHE A 258 8.81 10.21 -0.08
N ALA A 259 8.95 10.25 -1.40
CA ALA A 259 8.54 9.23 -2.34
C ALA A 259 9.07 7.86 -1.90
N HIS A 260 8.30 6.78 -2.15
CA HIS A 260 8.72 5.43 -1.81
C HIS A 260 10.09 5.12 -2.43
N GLY A 261 11.10 4.85 -1.59
CA GLY A 261 12.49 4.60 -2.00
C GLY A 261 13.43 5.78 -1.75
N ASN A 262 12.95 7.02 -1.85
CA ASN A 262 13.74 8.20 -1.48
C ASN A 262 13.99 8.24 0.03
N ASP A 263 13.01 7.79 0.83
CA ASP A 263 13.13 7.67 2.29
C ASP A 263 14.30 6.77 2.70
N ASP A 264 14.51 5.65 2.01
CA ASP A 264 15.64 4.75 2.26
C ASP A 264 16.99 5.42 1.95
N LEU A 265 17.08 6.19 0.87
CA LEU A 265 18.30 6.91 0.48
C LEU A 265 18.60 8.08 1.43
N VAL A 266 17.59 8.84 1.82
CA VAL A 266 17.70 9.89 2.84
C VAL A 266 18.10 9.28 4.18
N ARG A 267 17.48 8.17 4.59
CA ARG A 267 17.83 7.44 5.82
C ARG A 267 19.28 6.96 5.81
N ALA A 268 19.75 6.42 4.69
CA ALA A 268 21.16 6.03 4.52
C ALA A 268 22.09 7.24 4.63
N SER A 269 21.71 8.35 4.00
CA SER A 269 22.44 9.64 4.08
C SER A 269 22.54 10.14 5.51
N VAL A 270 21.45 10.03 6.27
CA VAL A 270 21.41 10.39 7.69
C VAL A 270 22.36 9.53 8.53
N PHE A 271 22.43 8.22 8.27
CA PHE A 271 23.41 7.36 8.94
C PHE A 271 24.86 7.69 8.55
N ALA A 272 25.09 8.00 7.26
CA ALA A 272 26.41 8.39 6.77
C ALA A 272 26.91 9.69 7.40
N ALA A 273 26.00 10.60 7.79
CA ALA A 273 26.36 11.83 8.48
C ALA A 273 27.03 11.62 9.85
N GLN A 274 27.02 10.41 10.41
CA GLN A 274 27.82 10.10 11.60
C GLN A 274 29.33 10.18 11.35
N GLU A 275 29.75 9.99 10.09
CA GLU A 275 31.15 9.99 9.69
C GLU A 275 31.61 11.36 9.17
N LEU A 276 30.71 12.35 9.08
CA LEU A 276 31.06 13.74 8.78
C LEU A 276 31.64 14.44 10.01
N SER A 277 32.56 15.36 9.79
CA SER A 277 33.02 16.25 10.88
C SER A 277 31.90 17.20 11.32
N ASN A 278 31.98 17.68 12.57
CA ASN A 278 30.93 18.50 13.15
C ASN A 278 30.69 19.83 12.43
N ASP A 279 31.74 20.37 11.80
CA ASP A 279 31.68 21.64 11.09
C ASP A 279 30.99 21.51 9.71
N GLN A 280 30.89 20.28 9.17
CA GLN A 280 30.29 20.02 7.86
C GLN A 280 28.76 19.90 7.91
N LEU A 281 28.21 19.38 9.01
CA LEU A 281 26.77 19.21 9.19
C LEU A 281 26.35 19.51 10.63
N GLY A 282 25.62 20.61 10.80
CA GLY A 282 25.07 21.01 12.10
C GLY A 282 23.98 20.06 12.59
N SER A 283 23.95 19.83 13.91
CA SER A 283 22.97 18.98 14.60
C SER A 283 21.52 19.37 14.30
N GLY A 284 21.26 20.66 14.06
CA GLY A 284 19.93 21.19 13.73
C GLY A 284 19.30 20.58 12.48
N VAL A 285 20.08 20.21 11.46
CA VAL A 285 19.54 19.54 10.25
C VAL A 285 18.97 18.17 10.60
N LEU A 286 19.70 17.38 11.40
CA LEU A 286 19.24 16.09 11.91
C LEU A 286 18.04 16.26 12.85
N GLY A 287 18.03 17.33 13.66
CA GLY A 287 16.90 17.71 14.49
C GLY A 287 15.62 17.99 13.69
N VAL A 288 15.72 18.77 12.61
CA VAL A 288 14.59 19.04 11.70
C VAL A 288 14.08 17.73 11.08
N LEU A 289 14.97 16.89 10.56
CA LEU A 289 14.59 15.59 9.99
C LEU A 289 13.90 14.68 11.03
N ALA A 290 14.37 14.68 12.28
CA ALA A 290 13.73 13.95 13.38
C ALA A 290 12.32 14.49 13.69
N ARG A 291 12.15 15.81 13.80
CA ARG A 291 10.84 16.46 14.05
C ARG A 291 9.86 16.17 12.92
N ARG A 292 10.27 16.45 11.68
CA ARG A 292 9.42 16.31 10.49
C ARG A 292 9.08 14.85 10.23
N GLY A 293 10.06 13.95 10.21
CA GLY A 293 9.82 12.53 9.97
C GLY A 293 8.95 11.85 11.04
N ALA A 294 9.02 12.32 12.29
CA ALA A 294 8.17 11.82 13.38
C ALA A 294 6.76 12.42 13.42
N ALA A 295 6.50 13.49 12.67
CA ALA A 295 5.19 14.13 12.63
C ALA A 295 4.13 13.17 12.08
N SER A 296 2.88 13.38 12.50
CA SER A 296 1.77 12.50 12.09
C SER A 296 1.50 12.64 10.60
N SER A 297 1.26 11.52 9.94
CA SER A 297 0.80 11.44 8.55
C SER A 297 -0.63 11.96 8.32
N GLY A 298 -1.29 12.46 9.37
CA GLY A 298 -2.62 13.07 9.29
C GLY A 298 -3.79 12.10 9.22
N VAL A 299 -3.56 10.80 9.01
CA VAL A 299 -4.66 9.83 8.84
C VAL A 299 -5.37 9.54 10.16
N PRO A 300 -6.69 9.77 10.26
CA PRO A 300 -7.45 9.44 11.46
C PRO A 300 -7.36 7.95 11.82
N GLY A 301 -7.10 7.65 13.10
CA GLY A 301 -7.04 6.27 13.59
C GLY A 301 -5.72 5.54 13.33
N MET A 302 -4.83 6.08 12.48
CA MET A 302 -3.50 5.50 12.24
C MET A 302 -2.42 6.22 13.05
N THR A 303 -1.38 5.46 13.43
CA THR A 303 -0.19 5.99 14.11
C THR A 303 0.95 6.31 13.14
N GLY A 304 0.71 6.25 11.83
CA GLY A 304 1.70 6.49 10.79
C GLY A 304 2.37 7.86 10.92
N ALA A 305 3.68 7.90 10.75
CA ALA A 305 4.47 9.13 10.70
C ALA A 305 4.88 9.45 9.27
N LEU A 306 5.26 10.70 8.99
CA LEU A 306 5.62 11.13 7.64
C LEU A 306 6.86 10.42 7.07
N ALA A 307 7.85 10.08 7.92
CA ALA A 307 9.05 9.31 7.57
C ALA A 307 9.73 8.74 8.83
N LEU A 308 9.13 7.74 9.47
CA LEU A 308 9.61 7.21 10.77
C LEU A 308 11.02 6.63 10.70
N SER A 309 11.37 6.02 9.57
CA SER A 309 12.68 5.39 9.32
C SER A 309 13.80 6.44 9.33
N VAL A 310 13.61 7.56 8.64
CA VAL A 310 14.50 8.73 8.61
C VAL A 310 14.60 9.37 9.99
N ALA A 311 13.46 9.60 10.66
CA ALA A 311 13.45 10.21 11.99
C ALA A 311 14.20 9.37 13.03
N SER A 312 14.05 8.04 12.97
CA SER A 312 14.78 7.11 13.82
C SER A 312 16.29 7.13 13.52
N ALA A 313 16.67 7.20 12.25
CA ALA A 313 18.07 7.30 11.85
C ALA A 313 18.71 8.63 12.32
N ALA A 314 17.96 9.73 12.29
CA ALA A 314 18.44 11.03 12.73
C ALA A 314 18.74 11.04 14.25
N LEU A 315 17.85 10.48 15.06
CA LEU A 315 18.09 10.29 16.50
C LEU A 315 19.30 9.39 16.77
N GLU A 316 19.40 8.27 16.05
CA GLU A 316 20.54 7.34 16.18
C GLU A 316 21.86 8.01 15.77
N SER A 317 21.82 8.96 14.84
CA SER A 317 23.01 9.66 14.33
C SER A 317 23.47 10.79 15.25
N LEU A 318 22.53 11.58 15.79
CA LEU A 318 22.81 12.51 16.88
C LEU A 318 23.40 11.77 18.10
N ALA A 319 22.81 10.63 18.47
CA ALA A 319 23.30 9.82 19.58
C ALA A 319 24.65 9.12 19.30
N GLY A 320 24.95 8.84 18.03
CA GLY A 320 26.22 8.23 17.61
C GLY A 320 27.38 9.23 17.65
N ARG A 321 27.15 10.47 17.20
CA ARG A 321 28.14 11.56 17.23
C ARG A 321 28.34 12.12 18.65
N LEU A 322 27.22 12.33 19.36
CA LEU A 322 27.15 12.68 20.78
C LEU A 322 27.96 13.90 21.23
N THR A 323 28.13 14.89 20.34
CA THR A 323 28.77 16.18 20.66
C THR A 323 27.91 17.02 21.60
N GLU A 324 28.43 18.14 22.09
CA GLU A 324 27.65 19.07 22.92
C GLU A 324 26.41 19.60 22.18
N ASN A 325 26.56 19.96 20.90
CA ASN A 325 25.45 20.40 20.06
C ASN A 325 24.45 19.27 19.79
N ASP A 326 24.91 18.03 19.57
CA ASP A 326 24.00 16.89 19.38
C ASP A 326 23.23 16.57 20.66
N ARG A 327 23.88 16.69 21.83
CA ARG A 327 23.23 16.53 23.14
C ARG A 327 22.20 17.64 23.39
N ALA A 328 22.49 18.88 23.01
CA ALA A 328 21.55 19.99 23.11
C ALA A 328 20.31 19.72 22.23
N GLU A 329 20.52 19.37 20.96
CA GLU A 329 19.43 19.04 20.03
C GLU A 329 18.61 17.83 20.52
N LEU A 330 19.25 16.78 21.03
CA LEU A 330 18.54 15.63 21.62
C LEU A 330 17.69 16.05 22.83
N ASN A 331 18.15 16.98 23.66
CA ASN A 331 17.35 17.51 24.77
C ASN A 331 16.13 18.29 24.26
N GLU A 332 16.28 19.12 23.22
CA GLU A 332 15.15 19.81 22.59
C GLU A 332 14.14 18.83 22.01
N LEU A 333 14.61 17.82 21.26
CA LEU A 333 13.77 16.76 20.70
C LEU A 333 13.03 15.94 21.77
N PHE A 334 13.61 15.74 22.96
CA PHE A 334 12.94 15.08 24.07
C PHE A 334 11.69 15.86 24.54
N GLU A 335 11.78 17.19 24.54
CA GLU A 335 10.69 18.09 24.95
C GLU A 335 9.69 18.36 23.80
N ASP A 336 10.13 18.35 22.55
CA ASP A 336 9.30 18.66 21.38
C ASP A 336 8.51 17.46 20.85
N LEU A 337 9.14 16.27 20.80
CA LEU A 337 8.51 15.12 20.16
C LEU A 337 7.31 14.62 20.98
N THR A 338 6.25 14.26 20.24
CA THR A 338 5.00 13.72 20.81
C THR A 338 4.96 12.19 20.79
N ARG A 339 5.82 11.56 19.98
CA ARG A 339 5.93 10.09 19.88
C ARG A 339 6.68 9.49 21.07
N ARG A 340 5.93 8.75 21.89
CA ARG A 340 6.41 8.17 23.16
C ARG A 340 7.56 7.19 22.99
N ASP A 341 7.54 6.39 21.92
CA ASP A 341 8.60 5.45 21.58
C ASP A 341 9.93 6.16 21.31
N MET A 342 9.89 7.27 20.55
CA MET A 342 11.08 8.09 20.27
C MET A 342 11.59 8.82 21.51
N VAL A 343 10.70 9.42 22.31
CA VAL A 343 11.06 10.09 23.57
C VAL A 343 11.79 9.15 24.53
N ARG A 344 11.36 7.88 24.64
CA ARG A 344 12.06 6.87 25.45
C ARG A 344 13.45 6.53 24.89
N ARG A 345 13.60 6.48 23.57
CA ARG A 345 14.92 6.26 22.93
C ARG A 345 15.86 7.42 23.20
N ILE A 346 15.40 8.65 23.05
CA ILE A 346 16.17 9.87 23.35
C ILE A 346 16.62 9.87 24.82
N ALA A 347 15.71 9.60 25.75
CA ALA A 347 16.05 9.52 27.17
C ALA A 347 17.15 8.50 27.46
N LYS A 348 17.10 7.34 26.79
CA LYS A 348 18.15 6.32 26.88
C LYS A 348 19.50 6.85 26.36
N TYR A 349 19.51 7.56 25.24
CA TYR A 349 20.74 8.15 24.69
C TYR A 349 21.33 9.24 25.58
N LEU A 350 20.48 10.04 26.22
CA LEU A 350 20.88 11.12 27.14
C LEU A 350 21.19 10.64 28.56
N GLY A 351 20.89 9.38 28.90
CA GLY A 351 21.05 8.85 30.26
C GLY A 351 20.14 9.51 31.30
N LEU A 352 18.94 9.94 30.89
CA LEU A 352 17.99 10.62 31.79
C LEU A 352 17.45 9.67 32.87
N SER A 353 17.12 10.23 34.04
CA SER A 353 16.50 9.46 35.12
C SER A 353 15.12 8.92 34.71
N GLN A 354 14.78 7.74 35.21
CA GLN A 354 13.48 7.11 34.98
C GLN A 354 12.32 8.02 35.40
N GLU A 355 12.50 8.80 36.47
CA GLU A 355 11.51 9.76 36.93
C GLU A 355 11.20 10.83 35.88
N ARG A 356 12.23 11.44 35.26
CA ARG A 356 12.04 12.45 34.20
C ARG A 356 11.32 11.88 32.98
N VAL A 357 11.64 10.64 32.61
CA VAL A 357 10.97 9.93 31.50
C VAL A 357 9.50 9.69 31.80
N GLU A 358 9.18 9.27 33.03
CA GLU A 358 7.80 9.03 33.45
C GLU A 358 6.98 10.32 33.55
N GLN A 359 7.57 11.41 34.02
CA GLN A 359 6.93 12.74 34.02
C GLN A 359 6.57 13.16 32.59
N ARG A 360 7.51 13.05 31.65
CA ARG A 360 7.27 13.34 30.23
C ARG A 360 6.21 12.42 29.61
N ASP A 361 6.27 11.12 29.87
CA ASP A 361 5.27 10.14 29.39
C ASP A 361 3.86 10.47 29.92
N LYS A 362 3.74 10.88 31.20
CA LYS A 362 2.48 11.32 31.80
C LYS A 362 1.93 12.57 31.11
N LEU A 363 2.78 13.57 30.81
CA LEU A 363 2.38 14.78 30.08
C LEU A 363 1.86 14.44 28.68
N LEU A 364 2.56 13.58 27.94
CA LEU A 364 2.14 13.14 26.61
C LEU A 364 0.82 12.37 26.63
N ARG A 365 0.61 11.49 27.62
CA ARG A 365 -0.68 10.79 27.80
C ARG A 365 -1.82 11.77 28.10
N ARG A 366 -1.58 12.76 28.97
CA ARG A 366 -2.57 13.80 29.31
C ARG A 366 -2.91 14.66 28.09
N SER A 367 -1.90 15.11 27.33
CA SER A 367 -2.09 15.86 26.09
C SER A 367 -2.88 15.06 25.06
N LYS A 368 -2.53 13.79 24.82
CA LYS A 368 -3.28 12.89 23.92
C LYS A 368 -4.73 12.70 24.38
N ALA A 369 -4.95 12.46 25.67
CA ALA A 369 -6.30 12.35 26.22
C ALA A 369 -7.10 13.65 26.07
N GLY A 370 -6.46 14.81 26.26
CA GLY A 370 -7.02 16.13 25.99
C GLY A 370 -7.42 16.32 24.53
N ALA A 371 -6.52 15.98 23.59
CA ALA A 371 -6.80 16.06 22.15
C ALA A 371 -7.94 15.12 21.72
N VAL A 372 -8.02 13.91 22.28
CA VAL A 372 -9.14 12.99 22.04
C VAL A 372 -10.45 13.56 22.58
N ARG A 373 -10.44 14.15 23.79
CA ARG A 373 -11.62 14.80 24.38
C ARG A 373 -12.06 16.03 23.57
N ALA A 374 -11.11 16.84 23.09
CA ALA A 374 -11.39 17.99 22.23
C ALA A 374 -11.94 17.58 20.85
N LYS A 375 -11.50 16.44 20.29
CA LYS A 375 -12.14 15.85 19.10
C LYS A 375 -13.54 15.28 19.38
N ALA A 376 -13.84 14.97 20.63
CA ALA A 376 -15.15 14.56 21.12
C ALA A 376 -15.99 15.74 21.65
N ASP A 377 -15.55 16.99 21.41
CA ASP A 377 -16.19 18.20 21.92
C ASP A 377 -17.66 18.31 21.43
N PRO A 378 -18.62 18.47 22.36
CA PRO A 378 -20.01 18.77 22.03
C PRO A 378 -20.19 19.95 21.06
N ALA A 379 -19.30 20.95 21.07
CA ALA A 379 -19.34 22.07 20.13
C ALA A 379 -19.01 21.65 18.69
N GLN A 380 -18.03 20.78 18.47
CA GLN A 380 -17.76 20.20 17.15
C GLN A 380 -18.92 19.31 16.69
N ARG A 381 -19.54 18.56 17.61
CA ARG A 381 -20.76 17.80 17.32
C ARG A 381 -21.92 18.71 16.92
N ARG A 382 -22.10 19.86 17.59
CA ARG A 382 -23.10 20.88 17.24
C ARG A 382 -22.78 21.53 15.89
N ALA A 383 -21.52 21.86 15.61
CA ALA A 383 -21.10 22.43 14.33
C ALA A 383 -21.36 21.46 13.17
N ARG A 384 -20.99 20.18 13.32
CA ARG A 384 -21.31 19.13 12.34
C ARG A 384 -22.82 18.93 12.16
N ALA A 385 -23.59 18.97 13.24
CA ALA A 385 -25.04 18.88 13.16
C ALA A 385 -25.66 20.08 12.41
N ALA A 386 -25.12 21.29 12.61
CA ALA A 386 -25.54 22.48 11.87
C ALA A 386 -25.18 22.39 10.38
N MET A 387 -23.98 21.91 10.06
CA MET A 387 -23.55 21.67 8.67
C MET A 387 -24.40 20.61 7.99
N ASP A 388 -24.65 19.47 8.66
CA ASP A 388 -25.56 18.43 8.16
C ASP A 388 -26.98 18.98 7.93
N ALA A 389 -27.45 19.92 8.75
CA ALA A 389 -28.75 20.56 8.56
C ALA A 389 -28.78 21.43 7.29
N ILE A 390 -27.71 22.18 7.00
CA ILE A 390 -27.56 22.97 5.77
C ILE A 390 -27.51 22.06 4.54
N ILE A 391 -26.72 20.99 4.60
CA ILE A 391 -26.63 20.02 3.51
C ILE A 391 -28.02 19.38 3.28
N ARG A 392 -28.70 18.94 4.35
CA ARG A 392 -30.04 18.36 4.21
C ARG A 392 -31.07 19.34 3.67
N SER A 393 -30.99 20.63 4.00
CA SER A 393 -31.98 21.62 3.53
C SER A 393 -31.93 21.82 2.01
N GLN A 394 -30.75 21.65 1.39
CA GLN A 394 -30.57 21.76 -0.06
C GLN A 394 -30.92 20.46 -0.81
N PHE A 395 -30.54 19.31 -0.25
CA PHE A 395 -30.64 18.02 -0.94
C PHE A 395 -31.99 17.32 -0.74
N ALA A 396 -32.56 17.42 0.47
CA ALA A 396 -33.79 16.71 0.80
C ALA A 396 -34.99 17.10 -0.09
N PRO A 397 -35.19 18.39 -0.48
CA PRO A 397 -36.27 18.74 -1.40
C PRO A 397 -36.16 18.05 -2.76
N ILE A 398 -34.96 18.03 -3.35
CA ILE A 398 -34.67 17.39 -4.65
C ILE A 398 -34.95 15.88 -4.57
N LEU A 399 -34.38 15.22 -3.55
CA LEU A 399 -34.53 13.77 -3.36
C LEU A 399 -35.99 13.37 -3.10
N LYS A 400 -36.71 14.14 -2.29
CA LYS A 400 -38.15 13.89 -2.02
C LYS A 400 -38.99 14.08 -3.27
N ALA A 401 -38.73 15.12 -4.06
CA ALA A 401 -39.43 15.36 -5.33
C ALA A 401 -39.25 14.19 -6.32
N ARG A 402 -38.14 13.47 -6.20
CA ARG A 402 -37.78 12.31 -7.03
C ARG A 402 -38.16 10.96 -6.40
N GLY A 403 -38.96 10.97 -5.33
CA GLY A 403 -39.53 9.77 -4.71
C GLY A 403 -38.66 9.10 -3.65
N PHE A 404 -37.53 9.71 -3.25
CA PHE A 404 -36.70 9.15 -2.19
C PHE A 404 -37.28 9.42 -0.79
N LYS A 405 -37.26 8.39 0.06
CA LYS A 405 -37.65 8.44 1.47
C LYS A 405 -36.41 8.51 2.38
N PRO A 406 -36.37 9.44 3.35
CA PRO A 406 -35.22 9.61 4.24
C PRO A 406 -35.22 8.62 5.42
N THR A 407 -34.03 8.20 5.84
CA THR A 407 -33.76 7.53 7.12
C THR A 407 -32.36 7.94 7.59
N GLY A 408 -32.29 8.80 8.61
CA GLY A 408 -31.02 9.38 9.06
C GLY A 408 -30.38 10.26 7.97
N ARG A 409 -29.15 9.92 7.56
CA ARG A 409 -28.39 10.59 6.48
C ARG A 409 -28.63 9.96 5.10
N THR A 410 -29.44 8.92 5.03
CA THR A 410 -29.63 8.08 3.85
C THR A 410 -31.01 8.30 3.26
N PHE A 411 -31.10 8.43 1.95
CA PHE A 411 -32.31 8.55 1.18
C PHE A 411 -32.45 7.31 0.30
N ARG A 412 -33.65 6.75 0.20
CA ARG A 412 -33.91 5.51 -0.54
C ARG A 412 -35.10 5.65 -1.46
N ARG A 413 -34.97 5.18 -2.70
CA ARG A 413 -36.07 5.07 -3.65
C ARG A 413 -36.21 3.59 -4.02
N VAL A 414 -37.40 3.06 -3.84
CA VAL A 414 -37.70 1.65 -4.13
C VAL A 414 -38.39 1.57 -5.48
N SER A 415 -37.83 0.77 -6.36
CA SER A 415 -38.40 0.38 -7.66
C SER A 415 -38.76 -1.11 -7.62
N SER A 416 -39.42 -1.62 -8.66
CA SER A 416 -39.82 -3.04 -8.72
C SER A 416 -38.62 -4.01 -8.75
N ASP A 417 -37.49 -3.53 -9.25
CA ASP A 417 -36.33 -4.32 -9.64
C ASP A 417 -35.05 -3.91 -8.87
N ARG A 418 -35.11 -2.77 -8.16
CA ARG A 418 -33.96 -2.20 -7.45
C ARG A 418 -34.33 -1.24 -6.32
N VAL A 419 -33.35 -0.91 -5.50
CA VAL A 419 -33.38 0.13 -4.49
C VAL A 419 -32.22 1.09 -4.73
N ASP A 420 -32.54 2.32 -5.09
CA ASP A 420 -31.56 3.40 -5.23
C ASP A 420 -31.33 4.04 -3.87
N VAL A 421 -30.08 4.36 -3.58
CA VAL A 421 -29.66 4.95 -2.31
C VAL A 421 -28.81 6.18 -2.57
N VAL A 422 -29.05 7.23 -1.80
CA VAL A 422 -28.21 8.43 -1.71
C VAL A 422 -27.94 8.72 -0.24
N ALA A 423 -26.71 8.56 0.21
CA ALA A 423 -26.25 8.85 1.57
C ALA A 423 -25.36 10.10 1.56
N ILE A 424 -25.69 11.10 2.38
CA ILE A 424 -24.99 12.39 2.36
C ILE A 424 -24.65 12.80 3.79
N GLY A 425 -23.41 13.24 4.03
CA GLY A 425 -23.03 13.76 5.34
C GLY A 425 -21.71 14.52 5.36
N SER A 426 -21.56 15.40 6.35
CA SER A 426 -20.29 16.07 6.61
C SER A 426 -19.17 15.09 6.95
N PHE A 427 -17.98 15.35 6.41
CA PHE A 427 -16.74 14.64 6.70
C PHE A 427 -15.65 15.65 7.06
N GLY A 428 -14.98 15.45 8.20
CA GLY A 428 -14.03 16.45 8.71
C GLY A 428 -14.72 17.73 9.21
N MET A 429 -14.07 18.88 8.97
CA MET A 429 -14.57 20.21 9.36
C MET A 429 -14.96 21.09 8.18
N ASN A 430 -14.47 20.81 6.96
CA ASN A 430 -14.60 21.69 5.79
C ASN A 430 -15.13 20.99 4.53
N GLN A 431 -15.54 19.72 4.64
CA GLN A 431 -15.96 18.91 3.50
C GLN A 431 -17.24 18.12 3.83
N PHE A 432 -17.93 17.68 2.80
CA PHE A 432 -18.95 16.65 2.90
C PHE A 432 -18.74 15.61 1.81
N ALA A 433 -19.17 14.39 2.11
CA ALA A 433 -19.16 13.30 1.16
C ALA A 433 -20.59 12.86 0.90
N TRP A 434 -20.82 12.41 -0.32
CA TRP A 434 -22.04 11.72 -0.69
C TRP A 434 -21.70 10.40 -1.37
N SER A 435 -22.47 9.38 -1.03
CA SER A 435 -22.43 8.10 -1.70
C SER A 435 -23.78 7.83 -2.32
N TYR A 436 -23.79 7.39 -3.56
CA TYR A 436 -25.02 7.05 -4.24
C TYR A 436 -24.84 5.80 -5.09
N GLY A 437 -25.94 5.15 -5.42
CA GLY A 437 -25.94 3.98 -6.26
C GLY A 437 -27.15 3.11 -6.02
N THR A 438 -27.05 1.86 -6.45
CA THR A 438 -28.20 0.98 -6.59
C THR A 438 -27.87 -0.40 -6.06
N ARG A 439 -28.82 -0.97 -5.32
CA ARG A 439 -28.90 -2.41 -5.06
C ARG A 439 -30.02 -2.99 -5.87
N PHE A 440 -29.77 -4.09 -6.54
CA PHE A 440 -30.76 -4.78 -7.35
C PHE A 440 -31.44 -5.89 -6.54
N VAL A 441 -32.71 -6.18 -6.84
CA VAL A 441 -33.51 -7.13 -6.04
C VAL A 441 -33.07 -8.57 -6.27
N THR A 442 -32.59 -8.89 -7.47
CA THR A 442 -32.30 -10.27 -7.92
C THR A 442 -30.86 -10.72 -7.63
N THR A 443 -30.02 -9.84 -7.10
CA THR A 443 -28.56 -10.05 -7.02
C THR A 443 -28.11 -10.61 -5.68
N TRP A 444 -29.03 -10.71 -4.73
CA TRP A 444 -28.77 -11.20 -3.37
C TRP A 444 -30.07 -11.66 -2.70
N PRO A 445 -30.00 -12.39 -1.58
CA PRO A 445 -31.17 -12.68 -0.77
C PRO A 445 -31.98 -11.41 -0.46
N PRO A 446 -33.33 -11.51 -0.47
CA PRO A 446 -34.21 -10.38 -0.20
C PRO A 446 -33.82 -9.72 1.13
N ARG A 447 -33.66 -8.40 1.09
CA ARG A 447 -33.52 -7.56 2.29
C ARG A 447 -34.64 -6.54 2.28
N GLU A 448 -35.11 -6.20 3.47
CA GLU A 448 -36.00 -5.08 3.64
C GLU A 448 -35.34 -3.82 3.07
N PRO A 449 -36.01 -3.05 2.19
CA PRO A 449 -35.42 -1.87 1.58
C PRO A 449 -34.88 -0.86 2.59
N ALA A 450 -35.47 -0.80 3.79
CA ALA A 450 -35.04 0.05 4.89
C ALA A 450 -33.62 -0.27 5.40
N ASP A 451 -33.17 -1.52 5.25
CA ASP A 451 -31.88 -2.01 5.76
C ASP A 451 -30.74 -1.84 4.75
N ILE A 452 -31.05 -1.50 3.50
CA ILE A 452 -30.04 -1.28 2.46
C ILE A 452 -29.36 0.07 2.74
N ASN A 453 -28.07 0.07 3.03
CA ASN A 453 -27.27 1.28 3.18
C ASN A 453 -26.21 1.33 2.07
N GLU A 454 -25.38 2.38 2.07
CA GLU A 454 -24.29 2.55 1.10
C GLU A 454 -23.36 1.32 0.99
N ALA A 455 -23.17 0.54 2.06
CA ALA A 455 -22.32 -0.65 2.05
C ALA A 455 -23.02 -1.90 1.46
N GLY A 456 -24.33 -1.81 1.21
CA GLY A 456 -25.14 -2.88 0.64
C GLY A 456 -25.52 -2.67 -0.83
N LEU A 457 -24.97 -1.66 -1.51
CA LEU A 457 -25.22 -1.40 -2.92
C LEU A 457 -24.41 -2.33 -3.81
N ASP A 458 -24.91 -2.64 -5.00
CA ASP A 458 -24.18 -3.41 -6.01
C ASP A 458 -23.31 -2.48 -6.86
N ILE A 459 -23.89 -1.34 -7.27
CA ILE A 459 -23.17 -0.21 -7.85
C ILE A 459 -23.15 0.89 -6.81
N ARG A 460 -21.96 1.37 -6.44
CA ARG A 460 -21.78 2.49 -5.53
C ARG A 460 -20.74 3.46 -6.07
N LEU A 461 -21.08 4.73 -6.04
CA LEU A 461 -20.18 5.83 -6.31
C LEU A 461 -20.08 6.71 -5.07
N VAL A 462 -18.93 7.36 -4.93
CA VAL A 462 -18.62 8.30 -3.87
C VAL A 462 -17.95 9.52 -4.47
N GLU A 463 -18.37 10.70 -4.03
CA GLU A 463 -17.66 11.95 -4.32
C GLU A 463 -17.57 12.81 -3.06
N GLU A 464 -16.69 13.81 -3.12
CA GLU A 464 -16.41 14.73 -2.03
C GLU A 464 -16.57 16.17 -2.53
N SER A 465 -17.02 17.06 -1.66
CA SER A 465 -17.25 18.47 -1.99
C SER A 465 -16.97 19.37 -0.80
N GLY A 466 -16.66 20.63 -1.07
CA GLY A 466 -16.53 21.65 -0.03
C GLY A 466 -17.87 21.94 0.66
N ILE A 467 -17.83 22.55 1.84
CA ILE A 467 -19.05 22.90 2.62
C ILE A 467 -19.49 24.35 2.42
N SER A 468 -18.84 25.11 1.53
CA SER A 468 -19.25 26.49 1.31
C SER A 468 -20.68 26.51 0.74
N PRO A 469 -21.47 27.58 0.99
CA PRO A 469 -22.81 27.68 0.41
C PRO A 469 -22.85 27.55 -1.12
N THR A 470 -21.74 27.90 -1.79
CA THR A 470 -21.57 27.72 -3.24
C THR A 470 -21.37 26.25 -3.58
N ASP A 471 -20.46 25.56 -2.88
CA ASP A 471 -20.16 24.14 -3.13
C ASP A 471 -21.39 23.25 -2.88
N VAL A 472 -22.12 23.50 -1.78
CA VAL A 472 -23.34 22.75 -1.45
C VAL A 472 -24.40 22.95 -2.53
N ARG A 473 -24.48 24.13 -3.14
CA ARG A 473 -25.42 24.41 -4.23
C ARG A 473 -25.01 23.74 -5.53
N LEU A 474 -23.73 23.84 -5.92
CA LEU A 474 -23.21 23.17 -7.10
C LEU A 474 -23.40 21.65 -7.02
N ALA A 475 -23.19 21.07 -5.84
CA ALA A 475 -23.49 19.66 -5.61
C ALA A 475 -24.99 19.35 -5.64
N ALA A 476 -25.85 20.22 -5.12
CA ALA A 476 -27.30 20.06 -5.26
C ALA A 476 -27.75 20.13 -6.74
N ASP A 477 -27.16 21.02 -7.54
CA ASP A 477 -27.43 21.13 -8.98
C ASP A 477 -26.94 19.87 -9.72
N LYS A 478 -25.74 19.36 -9.39
CA LYS A 478 -25.21 18.09 -9.90
C LYS A 478 -26.08 16.89 -9.50
N LEU A 479 -26.68 16.91 -8.31
CA LEU A 479 -27.63 15.89 -7.88
C LEU A 479 -28.77 15.74 -8.89
N ASP A 480 -29.45 16.85 -9.16
CA ASP A 480 -30.65 16.85 -10.01
C ASP A 480 -30.32 16.70 -11.50
N GLY A 481 -29.25 17.36 -11.95
CA GLY A 481 -28.88 17.40 -13.37
C GLY A 481 -28.05 16.22 -13.86
N THR A 482 -27.37 15.48 -12.97
CA THR A 482 -26.44 14.41 -13.37
C THR A 482 -26.64 13.11 -12.60
N ILE A 483 -26.63 13.15 -11.27
CA ILE A 483 -26.64 11.93 -10.44
C ILE A 483 -27.98 11.22 -10.50
N LEU A 484 -29.09 11.94 -10.35
CA LEU A 484 -30.42 11.33 -10.40
C LEU A 484 -30.75 10.74 -11.79
N PRO A 485 -30.46 11.45 -12.90
CA PRO A 485 -30.53 10.84 -14.25
C PRO A 485 -29.68 9.58 -14.40
N PHE A 486 -28.47 9.57 -13.82
CA PHE A 486 -27.64 8.37 -13.81
C PHE A 486 -28.30 7.22 -13.05
N LEU A 487 -28.82 7.43 -11.84
CA LEU A 487 -29.56 6.40 -11.09
C LEU A 487 -30.83 5.93 -11.82
N ASP A 488 -31.50 6.82 -12.55
CA ASP A 488 -32.62 6.46 -13.41
C ASP A 488 -32.16 5.51 -14.54
N SER A 489 -30.98 5.79 -15.14
CA SER A 489 -30.39 4.99 -16.21
C SER A 489 -29.98 3.58 -15.78
N LEU A 490 -29.69 3.37 -14.49
CA LEU A 490 -29.38 2.04 -13.93
C LEU A 490 -30.58 1.08 -13.94
N GLY A 491 -31.76 1.52 -14.40
CA GLY A 491 -32.87 0.62 -14.73
C GLY A 491 -32.76 -0.05 -16.10
N SER A 492 -31.78 0.32 -16.92
CA SER A 492 -31.53 -0.32 -18.21
C SER A 492 -30.38 -1.31 -18.08
N TYR A 493 -30.67 -2.59 -18.35
CA TYR A 493 -29.66 -3.63 -18.37
C TYR A 493 -28.46 -3.26 -19.26
N GLU A 494 -28.70 -2.69 -20.43
CA GLU A 494 -27.63 -2.39 -21.38
C GLU A 494 -26.72 -1.28 -20.89
N LEU A 495 -27.28 -0.28 -20.21
CA LEU A 495 -26.50 0.81 -19.61
C LEU A 495 -25.75 0.32 -18.36
N VAL A 496 -26.36 -0.54 -17.56
CA VAL A 496 -25.69 -1.21 -16.43
C VAL A 496 -24.52 -2.06 -16.92
N ARG A 497 -24.71 -2.86 -17.97
CA ARG A 497 -23.65 -3.69 -18.58
C ARG A 497 -22.53 -2.82 -19.12
N ALA A 498 -22.85 -1.81 -19.93
CA ALA A 498 -21.85 -0.89 -20.48
C ALA A 498 -21.09 -0.15 -19.36
N TYR A 499 -21.77 0.26 -18.29
CA TYR A 499 -21.13 0.84 -17.11
C TYR A 499 -20.20 -0.15 -16.40
N VAL A 500 -20.64 -1.39 -16.13
CA VAL A 500 -19.80 -2.37 -15.43
C VAL A 500 -18.60 -2.81 -16.27
N GLU A 501 -18.77 -2.94 -17.59
CA GLU A 501 -17.70 -3.41 -18.50
C GLU A 501 -16.74 -2.29 -18.93
N HIS A 502 -17.23 -1.06 -19.06
CA HIS A 502 -16.48 0.03 -19.71
C HIS A 502 -16.51 1.37 -18.95
N ASN A 503 -17.15 1.41 -17.77
CA ASN A 503 -17.36 2.63 -16.96
C ASN A 503 -18.06 3.77 -17.73
N THR A 504 -18.83 3.43 -18.77
CA THR A 504 -19.54 4.42 -19.60
C THR A 504 -20.76 4.98 -18.88
N GLY A 505 -20.95 6.29 -18.93
CA GLY A 505 -22.13 6.96 -18.36
C GLY A 505 -22.03 7.33 -16.88
N ALA A 506 -20.91 7.00 -16.21
CA ALA A 506 -20.63 7.47 -14.85
C ALA A 506 -20.60 9.01 -14.78
N PRO A 507 -21.14 9.65 -13.74
CA PRO A 507 -20.93 11.08 -13.52
C PRO A 507 -19.44 11.44 -13.48
N ALA A 508 -19.05 12.53 -14.13
CA ALA A 508 -17.66 13.00 -14.08
C ALA A 508 -17.22 13.24 -12.63
N GLU A 509 -15.96 12.92 -12.31
CA GLU A 509 -15.34 13.05 -10.96
C GLU A 509 -15.88 12.07 -9.90
N SER A 510 -16.82 11.19 -10.26
CA SER A 510 -17.32 10.18 -9.34
C SER A 510 -16.35 9.00 -9.21
N ARG A 511 -16.07 8.58 -7.97
CA ARG A 511 -15.25 7.40 -7.71
C ARG A 511 -16.15 6.19 -7.52
N CYS A 512 -16.08 5.24 -8.44
CA CYS A 512 -16.75 3.95 -8.29
C CYS A 512 -16.08 3.13 -7.18
N ILE A 513 -16.85 2.79 -6.15
CA ILE A 513 -16.46 1.80 -5.14
C ILE A 513 -17.36 0.60 -5.38
N ALA A 514 -16.81 -0.47 -5.94
CA ALA A 514 -17.53 -1.74 -6.00
C ALA A 514 -18.09 -2.10 -4.61
N GLY A 515 -19.40 -2.33 -4.53
CA GLY A 515 -20.04 -2.74 -3.29
C GLY A 515 -19.67 -4.16 -2.85
N ARG A 516 -20.37 -4.73 -1.86
CA ARG A 516 -20.11 -6.11 -1.40
C ARG A 516 -20.26 -7.08 -2.57
N GLY A 517 -19.16 -7.67 -3.00
CA GLY A 517 -19.11 -8.56 -4.16
C GLY A 517 -18.19 -8.01 -5.25
N THR A 518 -17.88 -8.86 -6.22
CA THR A 518 -17.20 -8.38 -7.42
C THR A 518 -18.28 -7.72 -8.31
N PRO A 519 -18.09 -6.52 -8.89
CA PRO A 519 -19.08 -5.90 -9.80
C PRO A 519 -19.51 -6.86 -10.93
N ILE A 520 -18.59 -7.73 -11.30
CA ILE A 520 -18.74 -8.82 -12.26
C ILE A 520 -19.81 -9.81 -11.74
N ALA A 521 -19.69 -10.37 -10.53
CA ALA A 521 -20.68 -11.32 -10.00
C ALA A 521 -22.12 -10.77 -10.02
N PHE A 522 -22.26 -9.49 -9.64
CA PHE A 522 -23.54 -8.77 -9.71
C PHE A 522 -24.10 -8.77 -11.15
N LEU A 523 -23.30 -8.33 -12.13
CA LEU A 523 -23.72 -8.28 -13.53
C LEU A 523 -24.17 -9.66 -14.02
N GLY A 524 -23.50 -10.72 -13.58
CA GLY A 524 -23.86 -12.09 -13.93
C GLY A 524 -25.23 -12.52 -13.38
N LEU A 525 -25.53 -12.18 -12.12
CA LEU A 525 -26.84 -12.44 -11.50
C LEU A 525 -27.96 -11.60 -12.14
N TRP A 526 -27.66 -10.34 -12.44
CA TRP A 526 -28.62 -9.44 -13.07
C TRP A 526 -28.90 -9.86 -14.53
N ALA A 527 -27.87 -10.21 -15.29
CA ALA A 527 -27.97 -10.78 -16.64
C ALA A 527 -28.87 -12.02 -16.66
N LEU A 528 -28.74 -12.90 -15.66
CA LEU A 528 -29.63 -14.05 -15.51
C LEU A 528 -31.09 -13.63 -15.33
N SER A 529 -31.35 -12.62 -14.51
CA SER A 529 -32.72 -12.14 -14.25
C SER A 529 -33.40 -11.43 -15.42
N VAL A 530 -32.63 -10.95 -16.40
CA VAL A 530 -33.14 -10.32 -17.63
C VAL A 530 -33.04 -11.23 -18.87
N GLY A 531 -32.62 -12.49 -18.68
CA GLY A 531 -32.55 -13.49 -19.76
C GLY A 531 -31.27 -13.47 -20.61
N ASP A 532 -30.26 -12.67 -20.29
CA ASP A 532 -28.95 -12.68 -20.98
C ASP A 532 -28.05 -13.79 -20.43
N ARG A 533 -28.36 -15.02 -20.85
CA ARG A 533 -27.67 -16.23 -20.40
C ARG A 533 -26.18 -16.25 -20.75
N ALA A 534 -25.81 -15.74 -21.94
CA ALA A 534 -24.42 -15.75 -22.40
C ALA A 534 -23.53 -14.88 -21.50
N THR A 535 -23.99 -13.66 -21.19
CA THR A 535 -23.31 -12.78 -20.25
C THR A 535 -23.34 -13.37 -18.84
N ALA A 536 -24.48 -13.87 -18.37
CA ALA A 536 -24.62 -14.49 -17.04
C ALA A 536 -23.60 -15.61 -16.83
N MET A 537 -23.50 -16.57 -17.76
CA MET A 537 -22.58 -17.69 -17.67
C MET A 537 -21.12 -17.26 -17.69
N LYS A 538 -20.73 -16.39 -18.63
CA LYS A 538 -19.35 -15.89 -18.75
C LYS A 538 -18.91 -15.19 -17.46
N VAL A 539 -19.77 -14.32 -16.96
CA VAL A 539 -19.47 -13.39 -15.88
C VAL A 539 -19.53 -14.11 -14.51
N LEU A 540 -20.54 -14.97 -14.27
CA LEU A 540 -20.63 -15.76 -13.04
C LEU A 540 -19.50 -16.79 -12.94
N ARG A 541 -19.14 -17.48 -14.03
CA ARG A 541 -17.99 -18.40 -14.04
C ARG A 541 -16.72 -17.66 -13.62
N THR A 542 -16.45 -16.52 -14.26
CA THR A 542 -15.28 -15.68 -13.94
C THR A 542 -15.27 -15.26 -12.46
N ALA A 543 -16.44 -14.89 -11.92
CA ALA A 543 -16.56 -14.49 -10.51
C ALA A 543 -16.39 -15.67 -9.52
N ILE A 544 -16.94 -16.85 -9.84
CA ILE A 544 -16.80 -18.08 -9.05
C ILE A 544 -15.34 -18.50 -9.01
N ASP A 545 -14.70 -18.63 -10.17
CA ASP A 545 -13.29 -19.05 -10.28
C ASP A 545 -12.37 -18.09 -9.50
N PHE A 546 -12.60 -16.78 -9.65
CA PHE A 546 -11.87 -15.75 -8.89
C PHE A 546 -12.03 -15.89 -7.37
N ARG A 547 -13.23 -16.28 -6.90
CA ARG A 547 -13.55 -16.37 -5.47
C ARG A 547 -13.19 -17.69 -4.83
N GLU A 548 -13.28 -18.79 -5.56
CA GLU A 548 -12.70 -20.08 -5.16
C GLU A 548 -11.19 -19.95 -4.94
N ALA A 549 -10.51 -19.20 -5.80
CA ALA A 549 -9.10 -18.85 -5.63
C ALA A 549 -8.82 -17.93 -4.42
N LEU A 550 -9.82 -17.30 -3.82
CA LEU A 550 -9.70 -16.46 -2.60
C LEU A 550 -10.10 -17.18 -1.31
N THR A 551 -11.07 -18.09 -1.34
CA THR A 551 -11.58 -18.80 -0.14
C THR A 551 -10.61 -19.83 0.45
N LEU A 552 -9.50 -20.13 -0.22
CA LEU A 552 -8.38 -20.89 0.36
C LEU A 552 -7.70 -20.16 1.55
N SER A 553 -8.04 -18.89 1.84
CA SER A 553 -7.43 -18.11 2.93
C SER A 553 -8.37 -17.33 3.87
N ASN A 554 -9.70 -17.32 3.69
CA ASN A 554 -10.62 -16.64 4.63
C ASN A 554 -12.10 -17.08 4.54
N SER A 555 -12.77 -17.27 5.70
CA SER A 555 -14.13 -17.81 5.82
C SER A 555 -15.30 -16.82 5.66
N PHE A 556 -15.03 -15.51 5.51
CA PHE A 556 -16.05 -14.46 5.57
C PHE A 556 -17.04 -14.40 4.39
N TYR A 557 -16.78 -15.11 3.28
CA TYR A 557 -17.53 -14.98 2.02
C TYR A 557 -18.13 -16.29 1.48
N ALA A 558 -18.14 -17.37 2.28
CA ALA A 558 -18.60 -18.69 1.84
C ALA A 558 -20.04 -18.68 1.32
N ASN A 559 -20.94 -17.95 2.00
CA ASN A 559 -22.35 -17.86 1.61
C ASN A 559 -22.56 -17.09 0.28
N GLU A 560 -21.69 -16.14 -0.04
CA GLU A 560 -21.77 -15.38 -1.31
C GLU A 560 -21.37 -16.28 -2.49
N LEU A 561 -20.30 -17.05 -2.31
CA LEU A 561 -19.81 -18.00 -3.31
C LEU A 561 -20.81 -19.12 -3.58
N GLU A 562 -21.43 -19.67 -2.53
CA GLU A 562 -22.46 -20.69 -2.66
C GLU A 562 -23.68 -20.17 -3.43
N HIS A 563 -24.12 -18.95 -3.15
CA HIS A 563 -25.20 -18.30 -3.89
C HIS A 563 -24.90 -18.14 -5.39
N TRP A 564 -23.67 -17.75 -5.74
CA TRP A 564 -23.26 -17.63 -7.15
C TRP A 564 -23.19 -18.98 -7.85
N LYS A 565 -22.68 -20.02 -7.19
CA LYS A 565 -22.63 -21.38 -7.73
C LYS A 565 -24.02 -21.93 -8.04
N VAL A 566 -24.95 -21.81 -7.10
CA VAL A 566 -26.34 -22.22 -7.29
C VAL A 566 -26.97 -21.46 -8.46
N SER A 567 -26.71 -20.17 -8.57
CA SER A 567 -27.24 -19.34 -9.67
C SER A 567 -26.63 -19.70 -11.03
N PHE A 568 -25.33 -20.04 -11.06
CA PHE A 568 -24.64 -20.51 -12.26
C PHE A 568 -25.16 -21.88 -12.71
N GLU A 569 -25.34 -22.82 -11.77
CA GLU A 569 -25.92 -24.15 -12.06
C GLU A 569 -27.34 -24.03 -12.61
N ALA A 570 -28.17 -23.16 -12.03
CA ALA A 570 -29.51 -22.85 -12.53
C ALA A 570 -29.46 -22.28 -13.97
N ALA A 571 -28.50 -21.40 -14.27
CA ALA A 571 -28.29 -20.88 -15.62
C ALA A 571 -27.85 -21.97 -16.61
N THR A 572 -27.08 -22.97 -16.18
CA THR A 572 -26.64 -24.08 -17.05
C THR A 572 -27.74 -25.11 -17.33
N ALA A 573 -28.71 -25.27 -16.43
CA ALA A 573 -29.77 -26.29 -16.54
C ALA A 573 -30.92 -25.93 -17.48
N LEU A 574 -30.98 -24.69 -17.99
CA LEU A 574 -32.07 -24.21 -18.85
C LEU A 574 -31.89 -24.67 -20.32
N PRO A 575 -32.96 -25.07 -21.03
CA PRO A 575 -32.94 -25.24 -22.49
C PRO A 575 -32.57 -23.95 -23.22
N GLU A 576 -31.88 -24.02 -24.37
CA GLU A 576 -31.38 -22.87 -25.13
C GLU A 576 -32.45 -21.83 -25.51
N ASP A 577 -33.73 -22.22 -25.59
CA ASP A 577 -34.86 -21.38 -26.02
C ASP A 577 -35.79 -20.91 -24.87
N SER A 578 -35.34 -20.98 -23.62
CA SER A 578 -36.19 -20.64 -22.45
C SER A 578 -36.06 -19.16 -22.09
N ASN A 579 -37.07 -18.34 -22.40
CA ASN A 579 -37.19 -17.00 -21.82
C ASN A 579 -37.74 -17.10 -20.38
N TRP A 580 -37.11 -16.39 -19.44
CA TRP A 580 -37.57 -16.21 -18.06
C TRP A 580 -38.71 -15.20 -17.96
#